data_AF-A0ABD2Z7G7-F1
#
_entry.id   AF-A0ABD2Z7G7-F1
#
_cell.length_a   1.000
_cell.length_b   1.000
_cell.length_c   1.000
_cell.angle_alpha   90.00
_cell.angle_beta   90.00
_cell.angle_gamma   90.00
#
_symmetry.space_group_name_H-M   'P 1'
#
loop_
_entity.id
_entity.type
_entity.pdbx_description
1 polymer ?
#
loop_
_entity_poly.entity_id
_entity_poly.type
_entity_poly.pdbx_seq_one_letter_code
_entity_poly.pdbx_strand_id
1 'polypeptide(L)'
;MVSFLDHVRKIQSSRKRRKEETPSKLFLQNGSLLLEKLIAASNGKYDVPIQSFTAKELMGATNNFVDNFHTGRFSNICRGSWQDRPILVKKFIGYTVVVPSDTVYDTLSGVVNDIATSAQMSHHKNVAKLLGCCLEFNHPALVYEYSGDEHLLDALLNSNSNRLLSWKSRLKIAADIANVVLYLHTAFHTPIIYRILNPRNIIVDKYDVAKIFDFSFSISLPPGKMQIHDDVIGITGYFDYDYCISGLVSQKTDVFCFGVFLLVLLTGQGALCTDQEGDQIHIVEYVKDCISRNEMNEIVDGRISEREEIVLNPQQLSVFIDLALRCSQDWGKDRPNMIDVAKELLEIRRQW
;
A
#
# COMPACT_ATOMS: atom_id res chain seq x y z
N MET A 1 27.68 -25.19 12.15
CA MET A 1 27.95 -23.73 12.11
C MET A 1 29.11 -23.35 11.18
N VAL A 2 30.22 -24.08 11.15
CA VAL A 2 31.39 -23.75 10.30
C VAL A 2 31.13 -23.99 8.80
N SER A 3 30.34 -25.01 8.39
CA SER A 3 30.08 -25.27 6.96
C SER A 3 29.10 -24.29 6.28
N PHE A 4 28.27 -23.58 7.06
CA PHE A 4 27.34 -22.57 6.53
C PHE A 4 28.08 -21.25 6.21
N LEU A 5 29.05 -20.88 7.05
CA LEU A 5 29.88 -19.69 6.86
C LEU A 5 30.86 -19.84 5.68
N ASP A 6 31.32 -21.06 5.38
CA ASP A 6 32.16 -21.32 4.20
C ASP A 6 31.37 -21.29 2.87
N HIS A 7 30.06 -21.59 2.91
CA HIS A 7 29.17 -21.43 1.76
C HIS A 7 28.91 -19.94 1.47
N VAL A 8 28.70 -19.15 2.52
CA VAL A 8 28.56 -17.68 2.44
C VAL A 8 29.85 -17.01 1.95
N ARG A 9 31.03 -17.48 2.38
CA ARG A 9 32.33 -16.96 1.91
C ARG A 9 32.64 -17.32 0.45
N LYS A 10 32.21 -18.49 -0.04
CA LYS A 10 32.32 -18.83 -1.47
C LYS A 10 31.42 -17.98 -2.36
N ILE A 11 30.25 -17.55 -1.87
CA ILE A 11 29.37 -16.60 -2.58
C ILE A 11 30.00 -15.20 -2.63
N GLN A 12 30.76 -14.79 -1.60
CA GLN A 12 31.45 -13.49 -1.56
C GLN A 12 32.74 -13.43 -2.39
N SER A 13 33.43 -14.55 -2.62
CA SER A 13 34.68 -14.59 -3.40
C SER A 13 34.46 -14.77 -4.91
N SER A 14 33.26 -15.14 -5.35
CA SER A 14 32.85 -15.08 -6.76
C SER A 14 32.22 -13.74 -7.14
N ARG A 15 32.88 -12.62 -6.83
CA ARG A 15 32.66 -11.34 -7.52
C ARG A 15 33.21 -11.46 -8.94
N LYS A 16 32.57 -12.29 -9.78
CA LYS A 16 32.61 -12.12 -11.23
C LYS A 16 32.06 -10.71 -11.48
N ARG A 17 32.88 -9.82 -12.04
CA ARG A 17 32.44 -8.54 -12.62
C ARG A 17 31.14 -8.80 -13.41
N ARG A 18 29.98 -8.43 -12.86
CA ARG A 18 28.74 -8.36 -13.63
C ARG A 18 29.04 -7.33 -14.72
N LYS A 19 29.06 -7.75 -15.99
CA LYS A 19 29.06 -6.80 -17.10
C LYS A 19 27.84 -5.91 -16.86
N GLU A 20 28.04 -4.61 -16.64
CA GLU A 20 26.93 -3.66 -16.58
C GLU A 20 26.14 -3.82 -17.88
N GLU A 21 24.86 -4.15 -17.73
CA GLU A 21 24.00 -4.33 -18.89
C GLU A 21 23.72 -2.97 -19.53
N THR A 22 23.71 -2.91 -20.85
CA THR A 22 23.43 -1.65 -21.54
C THR A 22 21.95 -1.29 -21.35
N PRO A 23 21.59 0.01 -21.31
CA PRO A 23 20.21 0.47 -21.21
C PRO A 23 19.27 -0.20 -22.24
N SER A 24 19.75 -0.37 -23.47
CA SER A 24 19.00 -1.05 -24.54
C SER A 24 18.74 -2.53 -24.24
N LYS A 25 19.68 -3.25 -23.61
CA LYS A 25 19.49 -4.65 -23.23
C LYS A 25 18.46 -4.78 -22.10
N LEU A 26 18.56 -3.93 -21.08
CA LEU A 26 17.61 -3.88 -19.96
C LEU A 26 16.19 -3.54 -20.44
N PHE A 27 16.08 -2.57 -21.35
CA PHE A 27 14.80 -2.19 -21.95
C PHE A 27 14.11 -3.39 -22.61
N LEU A 28 14.84 -4.18 -23.41
CA LEU A 28 14.28 -5.36 -24.08
C LEU A 28 13.87 -6.45 -23.08
N GLN A 29 14.69 -6.74 -22.08
CA GLN A 29 14.41 -7.77 -21.08
C GLN A 29 13.24 -7.40 -20.16
N ASN A 30 13.26 -6.20 -19.60
CA ASN A 30 12.19 -5.71 -18.75
C ASN A 30 10.90 -5.52 -19.55
N GLY A 31 11.02 -5.06 -20.79
CA GLY A 31 9.91 -4.87 -21.72
C GLY A 31 9.21 -6.16 -22.10
N SER A 32 9.96 -7.25 -22.34
CA SER A 32 9.34 -8.55 -22.64
C SER A 32 8.51 -9.07 -21.47
N LEU A 33 9.04 -8.99 -20.24
CA LEU A 33 8.32 -9.41 -19.04
C LEU A 33 7.07 -8.55 -18.77
N LEU A 34 7.19 -7.24 -18.95
CA LEU A 34 6.05 -6.34 -18.83
C LEU A 34 4.98 -6.65 -19.87
N LEU A 35 5.37 -6.89 -21.12
CA LEU A 35 4.44 -7.24 -22.19
C LEU A 35 3.68 -8.54 -21.89
N GLU A 36 4.38 -9.58 -21.46
CA GLU A 36 3.76 -10.85 -21.05
C GLU A 36 2.73 -10.63 -19.93
N LYS A 37 3.07 -9.83 -18.91
CA LYS A 37 2.16 -9.51 -17.82
C LYS A 37 0.94 -8.71 -18.28
N LEU A 38 1.12 -7.69 -19.13
CA LEU A 38 0.01 -6.89 -19.67
C LEU A 38 -0.93 -7.75 -20.55
N ILE A 39 -0.39 -8.69 -21.32
CA ILE A 39 -1.20 -9.65 -22.08
C ILE A 39 -1.97 -10.56 -21.13
N ALA A 40 -1.31 -11.13 -20.12
CA ALA A 40 -1.96 -12.01 -19.15
C ALA A 40 -3.05 -11.29 -18.33
N ALA A 41 -2.84 -10.03 -17.97
CA ALA A 41 -3.72 -9.30 -17.07
C ALA A 41 -4.90 -8.63 -17.80
N SER A 42 -4.72 -8.16 -19.04
CA SER A 42 -5.77 -7.43 -19.78
C SER A 42 -5.75 -7.63 -21.29
N ASN A 43 -5.20 -8.74 -21.78
CA ASN A 43 -5.05 -9.01 -23.22
C ASN A 43 -4.28 -7.89 -23.96
N GLY A 44 -3.38 -7.21 -23.25
CA GLY A 44 -2.61 -6.08 -23.78
C GLY A 44 -3.41 -4.79 -23.95
N LYS A 45 -4.66 -4.74 -23.48
CA LYS A 45 -5.51 -3.55 -23.51
C LYS A 45 -5.37 -2.78 -22.21
N TYR A 46 -5.10 -1.50 -22.32
CA TYR A 46 -5.16 -0.55 -21.21
C TYR A 46 -5.59 0.80 -21.77
N ASP A 47 -6.46 1.46 -21.03
CA ASP A 47 -7.19 2.63 -21.49
C ASP A 47 -6.35 3.92 -21.37
N VAL A 48 -5.34 3.97 -20.48
CA VAL A 48 -4.34 5.05 -20.41
C VAL A 48 -2.99 4.58 -20.97
N PRO A 49 -2.47 5.21 -22.05
CA PRO A 49 -1.15 4.89 -22.58
C PRO A 49 -0.04 5.03 -21.53
N ILE A 50 0.78 3.99 -21.39
CA ILE A 50 1.96 3.99 -20.52
C ILE A 50 3.11 4.65 -21.30
N GLN A 51 3.50 5.86 -20.90
CA GLN A 51 4.64 6.53 -21.54
C GLN A 51 5.95 5.81 -21.22
N SER A 52 6.77 5.58 -22.25
CA SER A 52 8.14 5.09 -22.06
C SER A 52 9.08 6.27 -21.80
N PHE A 53 9.71 6.28 -20.62
CA PHE A 53 10.75 7.24 -20.27
C PHE A 53 12.14 6.59 -20.40
N THR A 54 13.12 7.35 -20.85
CA THR A 54 14.53 6.95 -20.83
C THR A 54 15.14 7.20 -19.45
N ALA A 55 16.24 6.50 -19.14
CA ALA A 55 16.98 6.72 -17.91
C ALA A 55 17.52 8.16 -17.84
N LYS A 56 17.95 8.72 -18.98
CA LYS A 56 18.46 10.10 -19.08
C LYS A 56 17.38 11.12 -18.71
N GLU A 57 16.16 10.94 -19.21
CA GLU A 57 15.03 11.83 -18.90
C GLU A 57 14.70 11.80 -17.41
N LEU A 58 14.60 10.61 -16.80
CA LEU A 58 14.28 10.52 -15.37
C LEU A 58 15.42 11.04 -14.48
N MET A 59 16.68 10.81 -14.85
CA MET A 59 17.83 11.41 -14.15
C MET A 59 17.78 12.94 -14.21
N GLY A 60 17.46 13.52 -15.37
CA GLY A 60 17.28 14.96 -15.51
C GLY A 60 16.11 15.50 -14.69
N ALA A 61 14.95 14.85 -14.79
CA ALA A 61 13.71 15.26 -14.13
C ALA A 61 13.79 15.24 -12.60
N THR A 62 14.60 14.34 -12.04
CA THR A 62 14.71 14.10 -10.58
C THR A 62 16.01 14.62 -9.98
N ASN A 63 16.83 15.34 -10.76
CA ASN A 63 18.19 15.73 -10.37
C ASN A 63 18.99 14.54 -9.81
N ASN A 64 19.03 13.43 -10.57
CA ASN A 64 19.65 12.16 -10.18
C ASN A 64 19.06 11.51 -8.92
N PHE A 65 17.73 11.59 -8.74
CA PHE A 65 17.03 10.97 -7.60
C PHE A 65 17.53 11.48 -6.24
N VAL A 66 17.94 12.75 -6.15
CA VAL A 66 18.48 13.34 -4.91
C VAL A 66 17.39 13.59 -3.87
N ASP A 67 16.18 13.94 -4.32
CA ASP A 67 15.04 14.12 -3.42
C ASP A 67 14.57 12.78 -2.84
N ASN A 68 14.41 12.72 -1.52
CA ASN A 68 13.87 11.55 -0.82
C ASN A 68 12.48 11.89 -0.28
N PHE A 69 11.51 12.05 -1.19
CA PHE A 69 10.12 12.22 -0.80
C PHE A 69 9.65 11.06 0.08
N HIS A 70 10.09 9.84 -0.25
CA HIS A 70 9.87 8.67 0.57
C HIS A 70 10.97 7.64 0.40
N THR A 71 11.45 7.08 1.52
CA THR A 71 12.35 5.93 1.53
C THR A 71 11.59 4.72 2.07
N GLY A 72 11.26 3.80 1.17
CA GLY A 72 10.64 2.53 1.50
C GLY A 72 11.66 1.40 1.57
N ARG A 73 11.25 0.24 2.09
CA ARG A 73 12.09 -0.97 2.15
C ARG A 73 12.48 -1.48 0.75
N PHE A 74 11.60 -1.29 -0.23
CA PHE A 74 11.68 -1.90 -1.56
C PHE A 74 11.84 -0.88 -2.68
N SER A 75 11.51 0.38 -2.42
CA SER A 75 11.58 1.46 -3.40
C SER A 75 11.70 2.80 -2.71
N ASN A 76 12.36 3.73 -3.38
CA ASN A 76 12.34 5.14 -3.03
C ASN A 76 11.39 5.89 -3.95
N ILE A 77 10.73 6.91 -3.43
CA ILE A 77 9.95 7.86 -4.20
C ILE A 77 10.67 9.20 -4.12
N CYS A 78 10.85 9.83 -5.27
CA CYS A 78 11.44 11.15 -5.39
C CYS A 78 10.50 12.06 -6.17
N ARG A 79 10.48 13.34 -5.83
CA ARG A 79 9.82 14.34 -6.66
C ARG A 79 10.71 14.66 -7.85
N GLY A 80 10.06 14.99 -8.96
CA GLY A 80 10.72 15.52 -10.14
C GLY A 80 9.83 16.51 -10.87
N SER A 81 10.38 17.08 -11.94
CA SER A 81 9.64 17.89 -12.90
C SER A 81 9.88 17.37 -14.31
N TRP A 82 8.80 17.13 -15.05
CA TRP A 82 8.85 16.71 -16.45
C TRP A 82 7.96 17.62 -17.29
N GLN A 83 8.55 18.30 -18.28
CA GLN A 83 7.85 19.31 -19.11
C GLN A 83 7.10 20.35 -18.26
N ASP A 84 7.80 20.88 -17.25
CA ASP A 84 7.27 21.85 -16.28
C ASP A 84 6.09 21.35 -15.43
N ARG A 85 5.85 20.03 -15.40
CA ARG A 85 4.84 19.40 -14.56
C ARG A 85 5.47 18.61 -13.42
N PRO A 86 5.00 18.80 -12.18
CA PRO A 86 5.42 17.99 -11.05
C PRO A 86 5.07 16.50 -11.28
N ILE A 87 6.02 15.62 -10.93
CA ILE A 87 5.85 14.16 -10.99
C ILE A 87 6.41 13.50 -9.73
N LEU A 88 5.92 12.30 -9.41
CA LEU A 88 6.55 11.38 -8.46
C LEU A 88 7.18 10.22 -9.24
N VAL A 89 8.45 9.93 -8.94
CA VAL A 89 9.16 8.80 -9.54
C VAL A 89 9.46 7.77 -8.46
N LYS A 90 8.81 6.61 -8.57
CA LYS A 90 9.07 5.45 -7.72
C LYS A 90 10.18 4.61 -8.35
N LYS A 91 11.33 4.56 -7.71
CA LYS A 91 12.49 3.78 -8.11
C LYS A 91 12.67 2.60 -7.19
N PHE A 92 12.56 1.40 -7.75
CA PHE A 92 12.80 0.17 -6.99
C PHE A 92 14.29 0.01 -6.65
N ILE A 93 14.55 -0.38 -5.41
CA ILE A 93 15.88 -0.73 -4.92
C ILE A 93 15.95 -2.24 -4.99
N GLY A 94 16.94 -2.82 -5.67
CA GLY A 94 17.02 -4.27 -5.79
C GLY A 94 17.02 -4.96 -4.44
N TYR A 95 16.07 -5.87 -4.24
CA TYR A 95 16.01 -6.71 -3.05
C TYR A 95 15.78 -8.17 -3.44
N THR A 96 16.16 -9.06 -2.52
CA THR A 96 15.85 -10.49 -2.60
C THR A 96 15.16 -10.79 -1.29
N VAL A 97 13.85 -11.02 -1.31
CA VAL A 97 13.17 -11.58 -0.13
C VAL A 97 13.36 -13.08 -0.20
N VAL A 98 14.14 -13.62 0.73
CA VAL A 98 14.16 -15.04 1.02
C VAL A 98 12.97 -15.28 1.95
N VAL A 99 11.89 -15.82 1.41
CA VAL A 99 10.78 -16.35 2.21
C VAL A 99 11.11 -17.78 2.66
N PRO A 100 10.40 -18.36 3.65
CA PRO A 100 10.64 -19.72 4.10
C PRO A 100 10.39 -20.80 3.04
N SER A 101 9.62 -20.48 2.00
CA SER A 101 9.52 -21.29 0.79
C SER A 101 10.76 -21.08 -0.07
N ASP A 102 11.16 -22.08 -0.87
CA ASP A 102 12.27 -21.95 -1.83
C ASP A 102 12.00 -20.90 -2.94
N THR A 103 10.93 -20.12 -2.83
CA THR A 103 10.54 -19.04 -3.74
C THR A 103 11.35 -17.79 -3.43
N VAL A 104 12.11 -17.31 -4.40
CA VAL A 104 12.71 -15.96 -4.34
C VAL A 104 11.68 -14.98 -4.91
N TYR A 105 11.18 -14.05 -4.09
CA TYR A 105 10.40 -12.94 -4.63
C TYR A 105 11.34 -12.04 -5.42
N ASP A 106 11.28 -12.13 -6.74
CA ASP A 106 12.07 -11.30 -7.63
C ASP A 106 11.49 -9.88 -7.64
N THR A 107 12.34 -8.89 -7.33
CA THR A 107 11.99 -7.47 -7.38
C THR A 107 11.34 -7.13 -8.72
N LEU A 108 11.84 -7.69 -9.83
CA LEU A 108 11.35 -7.41 -11.17
C LEU A 108 9.90 -7.87 -11.38
N SER A 109 9.53 -9.04 -10.84
CA SER A 109 8.14 -9.53 -10.89
C SER A 109 7.19 -8.54 -10.19
N GLY A 110 7.60 -8.04 -9.00
CA GLY A 110 6.84 -7.03 -8.28
C GLY A 110 6.73 -5.71 -9.05
N VAL A 111 7.81 -5.24 -9.69
CA VAL A 111 7.78 -4.01 -10.50
C VAL A 111 6.84 -4.14 -11.69
N VAL A 112 6.93 -5.26 -12.41
CA VAL A 112 6.08 -5.55 -13.57
C VAL A 112 4.61 -5.66 -13.17
N ASN A 113 4.32 -6.28 -12.03
CA ASN A 113 2.98 -6.35 -11.46
C ASN A 113 2.46 -4.96 -11.10
N ASP A 114 3.28 -4.12 -10.47
CA ASP A 114 2.92 -2.74 -10.11
C ASP A 114 2.54 -1.92 -11.36
N ILE A 115 3.34 -1.99 -12.42
CA ILE A 115 3.05 -1.28 -13.68
C ILE A 115 1.74 -1.77 -14.29
N ALA A 116 1.56 -3.09 -14.43
CA ALA A 116 0.39 -3.66 -15.09
C ALA A 116 -0.91 -3.35 -14.31
N THR A 117 -0.91 -3.58 -13.00
CA THR A 117 -2.09 -3.31 -12.16
C THR A 117 -2.37 -1.82 -12.05
N SER A 118 -1.34 -0.97 -11.91
CA SER A 118 -1.51 0.49 -11.90
C SER A 118 -2.11 1.00 -13.21
N ALA A 119 -1.71 0.46 -14.36
CA ALA A 119 -2.28 0.82 -15.65
C ALA A 119 -3.77 0.46 -15.73
N GLN A 120 -4.15 -0.73 -15.26
CA GLN A 120 -5.57 -1.17 -15.20
C GLN A 120 -6.41 -0.30 -14.26
N MET A 121 -5.81 0.13 -13.15
CA MET A 121 -6.48 0.92 -12.11
C MET A 121 -6.49 2.43 -12.39
N SER A 122 -5.80 2.90 -13.44
CA SER A 122 -5.54 4.32 -13.70
C SER A 122 -6.78 5.20 -13.93
N HIS A 123 -7.95 4.61 -14.20
CA HIS A 123 -9.23 5.30 -14.32
C HIS A 123 -9.90 5.57 -12.98
N HIS A 124 -9.52 4.83 -11.94
CA HIS A 124 -10.13 4.97 -10.63
C HIS A 124 -9.61 6.25 -9.97
N LYS A 125 -10.53 7.18 -9.66
CA LYS A 125 -10.18 8.51 -9.13
C LYS A 125 -9.35 8.50 -7.84
N ASN A 126 -9.45 7.44 -7.04
CA ASN A 126 -8.72 7.22 -5.78
C ASN A 126 -7.49 6.31 -5.93
N VAL A 127 -6.97 6.17 -7.16
CA VAL A 127 -5.69 5.50 -7.44
C VAL A 127 -4.73 6.54 -8.03
N ALA A 128 -3.46 6.50 -7.63
CA ALA A 128 -2.44 7.38 -8.19
C ALA A 128 -2.28 7.10 -9.68
N LYS A 129 -2.39 8.16 -10.50
CA LYS A 129 -2.37 8.02 -11.95
C LYS A 129 -0.96 7.73 -12.44
N LEU A 130 -0.75 6.53 -12.97
CA LEU A 130 0.47 6.17 -13.67
C LEU A 130 0.56 6.94 -14.99
N LEU A 131 1.64 7.70 -15.16
CA LEU A 131 1.97 8.39 -16.41
C LEU A 131 2.81 7.49 -17.33
N GLY A 132 3.69 6.68 -16.74
CA GLY A 132 4.56 5.81 -17.50
C GLY A 132 5.62 5.10 -16.67
N CYS A 133 6.59 4.51 -17.34
CA CYS A 133 7.70 3.80 -16.71
C CYS A 133 9.01 3.96 -17.50
N CYS A 134 10.13 3.74 -16.82
CA CYS A 134 11.45 3.62 -17.43
C CYS A 134 11.99 2.20 -17.22
N LEU A 135 12.19 1.49 -18.33
CA LEU A 135 12.63 0.09 -18.35
C LEU A 135 14.16 -0.06 -18.53
N GLU A 136 14.89 1.05 -18.68
CA GLU A 136 16.34 1.08 -18.92
C GLU A 136 17.19 0.88 -17.66
N PHE A 137 16.55 0.80 -16.49
CA PHE A 137 17.21 0.50 -15.21
C PHE A 137 17.17 -1.01 -14.89
N ASN A 138 18.10 -1.48 -14.05
CA ASN A 138 18.10 -2.87 -13.58
C ASN A 138 16.77 -3.26 -12.92
N HIS A 139 16.18 -2.34 -12.17
CA HIS A 139 14.80 -2.43 -11.69
C HIS A 139 14.05 -1.22 -12.27
N PRO A 140 12.97 -1.42 -13.04
CA PRO A 140 12.28 -0.31 -13.66
C PRO A 140 11.79 0.74 -12.66
N ALA A 141 11.64 1.97 -13.14
CA ALA A 141 11.07 3.08 -12.38
C ALA A 141 9.67 3.40 -12.91
N LEU A 142 8.75 3.79 -12.01
CA LEU A 142 7.39 4.21 -12.34
C LEU A 142 7.27 5.71 -12.17
N VAL A 143 6.48 6.35 -13.03
CA VAL A 143 6.24 7.79 -13.01
C VAL A 143 4.76 8.03 -12.78
N TYR A 144 4.42 8.75 -11.73
CA TYR A 144 3.06 9.10 -11.33
C TYR A 144 2.83 10.59 -11.46
N GLU A 145 1.58 10.96 -11.72
CA GLU A 145 1.10 12.34 -11.60
C GLU A 145 1.26 12.81 -10.14
N TYR A 146 1.67 14.06 -9.96
CA TYR A 146 1.86 14.66 -8.64
C TYR A 146 1.22 16.04 -8.59
N SER A 147 0.39 16.28 -7.57
CA SER A 147 -0.34 17.56 -7.41
C SER A 147 -0.02 18.31 -6.12
N GLY A 148 1.15 18.04 -5.51
CA GLY A 148 1.49 18.55 -4.19
C GLY A 148 0.90 17.70 -3.06
N ASP A 149 0.74 16.41 -3.33
CA ASP A 149 0.21 15.44 -2.39
C ASP A 149 1.23 15.13 -1.27
N GLU A 150 0.76 14.71 -0.11
CA GLU A 150 1.63 14.23 0.98
C GLU A 150 1.33 12.77 1.31
N HIS A 151 2.26 12.07 1.95
CA HIS A 151 1.97 10.73 2.45
C HIS A 151 0.97 10.82 3.61
N LEU A 152 -0.06 9.97 3.58
CA LEU A 152 -1.03 9.90 4.66
C LEU A 152 -0.35 9.53 6.00
N LEU A 153 0.72 8.74 5.95
CA LEU A 153 1.53 8.44 7.13
C LEU A 153 2.06 9.71 7.81
N ASP A 154 2.55 10.67 7.04
CA ASP A 154 3.09 11.91 7.60
C ASP A 154 1.96 12.79 8.14
N ALA A 155 0.84 12.87 7.42
CA ALA A 155 -0.35 13.59 7.86
C ALA A 155 -0.96 13.04 9.16
N LEU A 156 -0.79 11.72 9.42
CA LEU A 156 -1.30 11.06 10.61
C LEU A 156 -0.28 10.95 11.73
N LEU A 157 0.99 10.63 11.48
CA LEU A 157 1.91 10.24 12.56
C LEU A 157 3.03 11.26 12.80
N ASN A 158 3.23 12.23 11.91
CA ASN A 158 4.28 13.23 12.09
C ASN A 158 3.75 14.40 12.93
N SER A 159 4.20 14.50 14.18
CA SER A 159 3.86 15.61 15.09
C SER A 159 4.34 16.97 14.61
N ASN A 160 5.33 17.00 13.70
CA ASN A 160 5.82 18.24 13.07
C ASN A 160 5.10 18.56 11.75
N SER A 161 4.10 17.76 11.35
CA SER A 161 3.28 18.09 10.19
C SER A 161 2.44 19.33 10.48
N ASN A 162 2.53 20.34 9.62
CA ASN A 162 1.66 21.52 9.67
C ASN A 162 0.22 21.22 9.23
N ARG A 163 -0.06 19.99 8.76
CA ARG A 163 -1.37 19.56 8.28
C ARG A 163 -2.02 18.61 9.28
N LEU A 164 -3.12 19.08 9.85
CA LEU A 164 -4.01 18.30 10.72
C LEU A 164 -5.22 17.81 9.93
N LEU A 165 -5.46 16.50 9.93
CA LEU A 165 -6.65 15.90 9.32
C LEU A 165 -7.81 15.88 10.33
N SER A 166 -8.91 16.56 9.99
CA SER A 166 -10.12 16.52 10.82
C SER A 166 -10.82 15.17 10.71
N TRP A 167 -11.78 14.91 11.59
CA TRP A 167 -12.52 13.65 11.56
C TRP A 167 -13.24 13.44 10.22
N LYS A 168 -13.88 14.50 9.70
CA LYS A 168 -14.53 14.47 8.38
C LYS A 168 -13.55 14.12 7.26
N SER A 169 -12.33 14.64 7.30
CA SER A 169 -11.27 14.31 6.33
C SER A 169 -10.87 12.83 6.45
N ARG A 170 -10.71 12.31 7.67
CA ARG A 170 -10.35 10.89 7.90
C ARG A 170 -11.46 9.93 7.45
N LEU A 171 -12.74 10.25 7.71
CA LEU A 171 -13.88 9.49 7.18
C LEU A 171 -13.94 9.52 5.66
N LYS A 172 -13.64 10.66 5.04
CA LYS A 172 -13.53 10.77 3.57
C LYS A 172 -12.42 9.88 3.02
N ILE A 173 -11.24 9.91 3.64
CA ILE A 173 -10.10 9.05 3.28
C ILE A 173 -10.47 7.57 3.43
N ALA A 174 -11.10 7.17 4.54
CA ALA A 174 -11.58 5.79 4.74
C ALA A 174 -12.53 5.34 3.61
N ALA A 175 -13.50 6.18 3.24
CA ALA A 175 -14.43 5.89 2.16
C ALA A 175 -13.75 5.84 0.78
N ASP A 176 -12.82 6.77 0.50
CA ASP A 176 -12.04 6.79 -0.74
C ASP A 176 -11.26 5.47 -0.90
N ILE A 177 -10.60 4.99 0.15
CA ILE A 177 -9.84 3.74 0.15
C ILE A 177 -10.74 2.51 0.10
N ALA A 178 -11.86 2.49 0.84
CA ALA A 178 -12.83 1.40 0.80
C ALA A 178 -13.35 1.17 -0.63
N ASN A 179 -13.60 2.25 -1.38
CA ASN A 179 -14.03 2.18 -2.78
C ASN A 179 -12.97 1.52 -3.67
N VAL A 180 -11.68 1.82 -3.47
CA VAL A 180 -10.61 1.20 -4.26
C VAL A 180 -10.51 -0.29 -3.98
N VAL A 181 -10.50 -0.69 -2.70
CA VAL A 181 -10.40 -2.10 -2.31
C VAL A 181 -11.61 -2.87 -2.82
N LEU A 182 -12.82 -2.31 -2.68
CA LEU A 182 -14.03 -2.89 -3.26
C LEU A 182 -13.92 -3.04 -4.79
N TYR A 183 -13.40 -2.03 -5.48
CA TYR A 183 -13.21 -2.08 -6.93
C TYR A 183 -12.26 -3.20 -7.33
N LEU A 184 -11.10 -3.33 -6.66
CA LEU A 184 -10.16 -4.43 -6.87
C LEU A 184 -10.81 -5.81 -6.68
N HIS A 185 -11.69 -5.94 -5.69
CA HIS A 185 -12.35 -7.21 -5.37
C HIS A 185 -13.47 -7.60 -6.34
N THR A 186 -14.09 -6.63 -7.04
CA THR A 186 -15.38 -6.86 -7.71
C THR A 186 -15.47 -6.39 -9.16
N ALA A 187 -14.63 -5.45 -9.60
CA ALA A 187 -14.76 -4.85 -10.94
C ALA A 187 -14.00 -5.60 -12.04
N PHE A 188 -13.12 -6.53 -11.66
CA PHE A 188 -12.29 -7.31 -12.58
C PHE A 188 -12.85 -8.73 -12.79
N HIS A 189 -12.44 -9.38 -13.87
CA HIS A 189 -12.82 -10.78 -14.16
C HIS A 189 -12.45 -11.73 -13.02
N THR A 190 -11.33 -11.47 -12.35
CA THR A 190 -11.00 -12.11 -11.08
C THR A 190 -10.61 -11.06 -10.04
N PRO A 191 -10.93 -11.30 -8.75
CA PRO A 191 -10.56 -10.38 -7.68
C PRO A 191 -9.04 -10.17 -7.62
N ILE A 192 -8.62 -8.92 -7.47
CA ILE A 192 -7.25 -8.54 -7.16
C ILE A 192 -7.16 -8.28 -5.66
N ILE A 193 -6.28 -8.97 -4.95
CA ILE A 193 -6.04 -8.79 -3.52
C ILE A 193 -4.80 -7.90 -3.36
N TYR A 194 -4.95 -6.78 -2.67
CA TYR A 194 -3.93 -5.73 -2.58
C TYR A 194 -2.80 -6.07 -1.60
N ARG A 195 -3.12 -6.66 -0.45
CA ARG A 195 -2.25 -7.26 0.60
C ARG A 195 -1.35 -6.31 1.38
N ILE A 196 -1.10 -5.10 0.88
CA ILE A 196 -0.15 -4.16 1.49
C ILE A 196 -0.80 -2.83 1.90
N LEU A 197 -2.09 -2.85 2.25
CA LEU A 197 -2.79 -1.64 2.71
C LEU A 197 -2.22 -1.11 4.02
N ASN A 198 -1.70 0.12 3.96
CA ASN A 198 -1.26 0.91 5.11
C ASN A 198 -1.11 2.40 4.69
N PRO A 199 -1.04 3.36 5.64
CA PRO A 199 -0.94 4.79 5.32
C PRO A 199 0.26 5.21 4.47
N ARG A 200 1.34 4.42 4.43
CA ARG A 200 2.55 4.72 3.65
C ARG A 200 2.32 4.58 2.14
N ASN A 201 1.36 3.72 1.76
CA ASN A 201 0.97 3.45 0.37
C ASN A 201 -0.19 4.32 -0.12
N ILE A 202 -0.50 5.40 0.63
CA ILE A 202 -1.57 6.34 0.32
C ILE A 202 -0.97 7.75 0.30
N ILE A 203 -1.26 8.48 -0.77
CA ILE A 203 -1.02 9.93 -0.84
C ILE A 203 -2.35 10.67 -0.72
N VAL A 204 -2.32 11.86 -0.14
CA VAL A 204 -3.49 12.73 0.03
C VAL A 204 -3.22 14.11 -0.55
N ASP A 205 -4.10 14.55 -1.45
CA ASP A 205 -4.01 15.88 -2.05
C ASP A 205 -4.46 16.98 -1.07
N LYS A 206 -4.33 18.25 -1.46
CA LYS A 206 -4.74 19.41 -0.63
C LYS A 206 -6.24 19.48 -0.29
N TYR A 207 -7.07 18.64 -0.90
CA TYR A 207 -8.51 18.53 -0.66
C TYR A 207 -8.88 17.26 0.11
N ASP A 208 -7.89 16.61 0.75
CA ASP A 208 -8.02 15.34 1.47
C ASP A 208 -8.56 14.20 0.59
N VAL A 209 -8.32 14.23 -0.72
CA VAL A 209 -8.65 13.09 -1.61
C VAL A 209 -7.53 12.08 -1.50
N ALA A 210 -7.89 10.86 -1.07
CA ALA A 210 -6.91 9.78 -0.94
C ALA A 210 -6.70 9.07 -2.27
N LYS A 211 -5.43 8.80 -2.59
CA LYS A 211 -5.01 7.99 -3.73
C LYS A 211 -4.08 6.89 -3.26
N ILE A 212 -4.45 5.64 -3.51
CA ILE A 212 -3.59 4.47 -3.26
C ILE A 212 -2.62 4.28 -4.42
N PHE A 213 -1.43 3.76 -4.14
CA PHE A 213 -0.44 3.37 -5.14
C PHE A 213 0.30 2.11 -4.68
N ASP A 214 1.26 1.62 -5.44
CA ASP A 214 2.05 0.42 -5.11
C ASP A 214 1.22 -0.88 -5.09
N PHE A 215 1.09 -1.49 -6.26
CA PHE A 215 0.46 -2.79 -6.45
C PHE A 215 1.49 -3.92 -6.55
N SER A 216 2.74 -3.69 -6.15
CA SER A 216 3.85 -4.61 -6.39
C SER A 216 3.71 -5.98 -5.74
N PHE A 217 2.88 -6.10 -4.69
CA PHE A 217 2.57 -7.35 -3.99
C PHE A 217 1.11 -7.81 -4.16
N SER A 218 0.35 -7.13 -5.03
CA SER A 218 -1.02 -7.53 -5.31
C SER A 218 -1.06 -8.83 -6.12
N ILE A 219 -2.08 -9.65 -5.90
CA ILE A 219 -2.27 -10.91 -6.64
C ILE A 219 -3.70 -11.02 -7.17
N SER A 220 -3.87 -11.63 -8.34
CA SER A 220 -5.20 -11.96 -8.85
C SER A 220 -5.58 -13.37 -8.43
N LEU A 221 -6.78 -13.55 -7.89
CA LEU A 221 -7.30 -14.88 -7.64
C LEU A 221 -7.55 -15.63 -8.96
N PRO A 222 -7.48 -16.97 -8.98
CA PRO A 222 -7.90 -17.74 -10.14
C PRO A 222 -9.42 -17.63 -10.39
N PRO A 223 -9.88 -17.79 -11.64
CA PRO A 223 -11.31 -17.76 -11.96
C PRO A 223 -12.12 -18.76 -11.11
N GLY A 224 -13.22 -18.29 -10.53
CA GLY A 224 -14.11 -19.10 -9.69
C GLY A 224 -13.54 -19.52 -8.33
N LYS A 225 -12.36 -19.01 -7.93
CA LYS A 225 -11.77 -19.26 -6.61
C LYS A 225 -11.95 -18.06 -5.71
N MET A 226 -12.22 -18.33 -4.43
CA MET A 226 -12.34 -17.30 -3.38
C MET A 226 -11.02 -17.07 -2.62
N GLN A 227 -10.08 -18.00 -2.75
CA GLN A 227 -8.78 -17.98 -2.08
C GLN A 227 -7.73 -18.77 -2.87
N ILE A 228 -6.46 -18.49 -2.62
CA ILE A 228 -5.30 -19.20 -3.20
C ILE A 228 -4.19 -19.33 -2.15
N HIS A 229 -3.40 -20.40 -2.22
CA HIS A 229 -2.17 -20.50 -1.45
C HIS A 229 -1.08 -19.59 -2.04
N ASP A 230 -0.44 -18.77 -1.20
CA ASP A 230 0.65 -17.88 -1.59
C ASP A 230 1.59 -17.59 -0.40
N ASP A 231 2.76 -17.02 -0.68
CA ASP A 231 3.76 -16.70 0.34
C ASP A 231 3.31 -15.54 1.21
N VAL A 232 3.40 -15.70 2.54
CA VAL A 232 2.98 -14.67 3.51
C VAL A 232 3.83 -13.40 3.34
N ILE A 233 3.21 -12.37 2.74
CA ILE A 233 3.76 -11.03 2.51
C ILE A 233 2.72 -10.03 3.00
N GLY A 234 3.19 -9.02 3.73
CA GLY A 234 2.39 -7.94 4.31
C GLY A 234 3.27 -6.91 5.00
N ILE A 235 2.66 -5.91 5.62
CA ILE A 235 3.34 -4.94 6.49
C ILE A 235 3.17 -5.37 7.95
N THR A 236 4.23 -5.26 8.74
CA THR A 236 4.19 -5.47 10.19
C THR A 236 3.06 -4.64 10.84
N GLY A 237 2.21 -5.30 11.64
CA GLY A 237 1.00 -4.71 12.22
C GLY A 237 -0.24 -4.72 11.32
N TYR A 238 -0.12 -5.15 10.06
CA TYR A 238 -1.25 -5.34 9.14
C TYR A 238 -1.37 -6.79 8.67
N PHE A 239 -0.59 -7.70 9.22
CA PHE A 239 -0.62 -9.11 8.87
C PHE A 239 -1.95 -9.74 9.31
N ASP A 240 -2.74 -10.15 8.32
CA ASP A 240 -3.91 -11.00 8.54
C ASP A 240 -3.49 -12.31 9.22
N TYR A 241 -4.03 -12.56 10.41
CA TYR A 241 -3.75 -13.75 11.21
C TYR A 241 -4.14 -15.06 10.49
N ASP A 242 -5.33 -15.12 9.90
CA ASP A 242 -5.82 -16.29 9.16
C ASP A 242 -4.89 -16.60 7.98
N TYR A 243 -4.46 -15.55 7.26
CA TYR A 243 -3.50 -15.69 6.17
C TYR A 243 -2.14 -16.20 6.67
N CYS A 244 -1.61 -15.63 7.76
CA CYS A 244 -0.32 -16.03 8.31
C CYS A 244 -0.27 -17.51 8.69
N ILE A 245 -1.37 -18.06 9.20
CA ILE A 245 -1.43 -19.45 9.65
C ILE A 245 -1.75 -20.41 8.49
N SER A 246 -2.71 -20.05 7.66
CA SER A 246 -3.20 -20.95 6.61
C SER A 246 -2.38 -20.89 5.31
N GLY A 247 -1.65 -19.79 5.09
CA GLY A 247 -1.04 -19.45 3.80
C GLY A 247 -2.08 -19.18 2.70
N LEU A 248 -3.35 -18.98 3.04
CA LEU A 248 -4.43 -18.70 2.10
C LEU A 248 -4.71 -17.20 2.01
N VAL A 249 -4.45 -16.62 0.84
CA VAL A 249 -4.85 -15.25 0.53
C VAL A 249 -6.29 -15.23 0.02
N SER A 250 -7.09 -14.29 0.51
CA SER A 250 -8.44 -14.03 0.02
C SER A 250 -8.78 -12.55 0.07
N GLN A 251 -9.98 -12.17 -0.39
CA GLN A 251 -10.51 -10.81 -0.17
C GLN A 251 -10.52 -10.41 1.31
N LYS A 252 -10.67 -11.38 2.22
CA LYS A 252 -10.69 -11.14 3.66
C LYS A 252 -9.34 -10.70 4.22
N THR A 253 -8.25 -10.94 3.50
CA THR A 253 -6.92 -10.44 3.83
C THR A 253 -6.87 -8.92 3.75
N ASP A 254 -7.44 -8.33 2.69
CA ASP A 254 -7.54 -6.88 2.57
C ASP A 254 -8.54 -6.28 3.59
N VAL A 255 -9.63 -7.01 3.91
CA VAL A 255 -10.60 -6.56 4.93
C VAL A 255 -9.92 -6.40 6.29
N PHE A 256 -9.05 -7.35 6.67
CA PHE A 256 -8.28 -7.24 7.91
C PHE A 256 -7.38 -6.01 7.92
N CYS A 257 -6.57 -5.84 6.87
CA CYS A 257 -5.70 -4.66 6.73
C CYS A 257 -6.51 -3.36 6.77
N PHE A 258 -7.72 -3.37 6.19
CA PHE A 258 -8.63 -2.23 6.20
C PHE A 258 -9.17 -1.93 7.61
N GLY A 259 -9.52 -2.94 8.39
CA GLY A 259 -9.91 -2.78 9.81
C GLY A 259 -8.81 -2.11 10.64
N VAL A 260 -7.56 -2.60 10.52
CA VAL A 260 -6.39 -1.97 11.16
C VAL A 260 -6.22 -0.53 10.68
N PHE A 261 -6.36 -0.29 9.37
CA PHE A 261 -6.26 1.05 8.79
C PHE A 261 -7.31 2.03 9.35
N LEU A 262 -8.55 1.58 9.56
CA LEU A 262 -9.59 2.40 10.21
C LEU A 262 -9.19 2.78 11.64
N LEU A 263 -8.63 1.86 12.41
CA LEU A 263 -8.15 2.16 13.77
C LEU A 263 -6.99 3.16 13.74
N VAL A 264 -6.05 3.02 12.81
CA VAL A 264 -4.93 3.97 12.63
C VAL A 264 -5.44 5.37 12.26
N LEU A 265 -6.49 5.47 11.43
CA LEU A 265 -7.14 6.74 11.16
C LEU A 265 -7.79 7.33 12.41
N LEU A 266 -8.42 6.51 13.25
CA LEU A 266 -9.11 7.00 14.45
C LEU A 266 -8.13 7.47 15.54
N THR A 267 -7.11 6.66 15.83
CA THR A 267 -6.17 6.91 16.93
C THR A 267 -5.03 7.85 16.57
N GLY A 268 -4.72 7.96 15.27
CA GLY A 268 -3.51 8.66 14.84
C GLY A 268 -2.23 8.01 15.34
N GLN A 269 -2.27 6.73 15.70
CA GLN A 269 -1.14 5.93 16.14
C GLN A 269 -0.74 4.91 15.07
N GLY A 270 0.49 4.38 15.16
CA GLY A 270 0.93 3.27 14.32
C GLY A 270 0.15 1.97 14.64
N ALA A 271 0.11 1.03 13.69
CA ALA A 271 -0.53 -0.27 13.91
C ALA A 271 0.11 -1.10 15.03
N LEU A 272 1.39 -0.83 15.32
CA LEU A 272 2.04 -1.20 16.56
C LEU A 272 2.26 0.10 17.34
N CYS A 273 1.58 0.24 18.46
CA CYS A 273 1.65 1.38 19.34
C CYS A 273 2.22 0.97 20.71
N THR A 274 2.27 1.92 21.64
CA THR A 274 2.78 1.71 22.99
C THR A 274 1.62 1.80 23.96
N ASP A 275 1.51 0.84 24.87
CA ASP A 275 0.49 0.85 25.92
C ASP A 275 0.88 1.80 27.08
N GLN A 276 0.10 1.76 28.17
CA GLN A 276 0.35 2.58 29.37
C GLN A 276 1.61 2.15 30.14
N GLU A 277 2.06 0.91 29.96
CA GLU A 277 3.23 0.33 30.65
C GLU A 277 4.53 0.57 29.84
N GLY A 278 4.40 1.04 28.61
CA GLY A 278 5.53 1.30 27.72
C GLY A 278 5.84 0.13 26.78
N ASP A 279 5.02 -0.92 26.79
CA ASP A 279 5.19 -2.10 25.96
C ASP A 279 4.56 -1.93 24.58
N GLN A 280 5.15 -2.61 23.58
CA GLN A 280 4.61 -2.61 22.23
C GLN A 280 3.37 -3.49 22.15
N ILE A 281 2.24 -2.88 21.76
CA ILE A 281 0.96 -3.56 21.60
C ILE A 281 0.41 -3.34 20.19
N HIS A 282 -0.37 -4.31 19.70
CA HIS A 282 -1.09 -4.16 18.44
C HIS A 282 -2.30 -3.24 18.63
N ILE A 283 -2.55 -2.34 17.67
CA ILE A 283 -3.61 -1.32 17.79
C ILE A 283 -5.01 -1.90 18.05
N VAL A 284 -5.30 -3.10 17.52
CA VAL A 284 -6.58 -3.79 17.77
C VAL A 284 -6.72 -4.16 19.25
N GLU A 285 -5.66 -4.66 19.88
CA GLU A 285 -5.67 -5.03 21.29
C GLU A 285 -5.70 -3.79 22.18
N TYR A 286 -4.92 -2.76 21.85
CA TYR A 286 -5.00 -1.46 22.52
C TYR A 286 -6.43 -0.90 22.55
N VAL A 287 -7.13 -0.92 21.41
CA VAL A 287 -8.51 -0.43 21.31
C VAL A 287 -9.47 -1.30 22.14
N LYS A 288 -9.34 -2.63 22.10
CA LYS A 288 -10.14 -3.54 22.93
C LYS A 288 -9.92 -3.28 24.41
N ASP A 289 -8.69 -3.05 24.83
CA ASP A 289 -8.34 -2.75 26.22
C ASP A 289 -8.98 -1.44 26.68
N CYS A 290 -8.88 -0.37 25.89
CA CYS A 290 -9.55 0.91 26.17
C CYS A 290 -11.08 0.74 26.31
N ILE A 291 -11.71 -0.05 25.44
CA ILE A 291 -13.15 -0.35 25.55
C ILE A 291 -13.46 -1.10 26.85
N SER A 292 -12.64 -2.10 27.22
CA SER A 292 -12.85 -2.89 28.45
C SER A 292 -12.76 -2.04 29.72
N ARG A 293 -11.95 -0.97 29.70
CA ARG A 293 -11.80 0.01 30.78
C ARG A 293 -12.80 1.17 30.71
N ASN A 294 -13.68 1.19 29.71
CA ASN A 294 -14.61 2.30 29.45
C ASN A 294 -13.92 3.65 29.17
N GLU A 295 -12.75 3.59 28.52
CA GLU A 295 -11.86 4.71 28.17
C GLU A 295 -11.96 5.05 26.67
N MET A 296 -13.18 5.08 26.09
CA MET A 296 -13.36 5.30 24.65
C MET A 296 -12.78 6.62 24.13
N ASN A 297 -12.70 7.65 24.98
CA ASN A 297 -12.15 8.94 24.58
C ASN A 297 -10.63 8.89 24.34
N GLU A 298 -9.91 7.95 24.97
CA GLU A 298 -8.45 7.77 24.80
C GLU A 298 -8.12 7.16 23.42
N ILE A 299 -9.10 6.52 22.78
CA ILE A 299 -8.94 5.93 21.44
C ILE A 299 -8.85 7.03 20.38
N VAL A 300 -9.46 8.19 20.60
CA VAL A 300 -9.55 9.24 19.60
C VAL A 300 -8.26 10.05 19.60
N ASP A 301 -7.68 10.25 18.42
CA ASP A 301 -6.57 11.17 18.24
C ASP A 301 -6.92 12.58 18.75
N GLY A 302 -6.19 13.07 19.76
CA GLY A 302 -6.41 14.40 20.34
C GLY A 302 -6.39 15.55 19.32
N ARG A 303 -5.65 15.38 18.21
CA ARG A 303 -5.58 16.37 17.12
C ARG A 303 -6.89 16.51 16.33
N ILE A 304 -7.79 15.53 16.41
CA ILE A 304 -9.13 15.65 15.83
C ILE A 304 -9.90 16.75 16.56
N SER A 305 -9.85 16.75 17.89
CA SER A 305 -10.51 17.71 18.76
C SER A 305 -9.89 19.10 18.70
N GLU A 306 -8.60 19.22 18.38
CA GLU A 306 -7.93 20.53 18.19
C GLU A 306 -8.42 21.28 16.95
N ARG A 307 -8.88 20.55 15.92
CA ARG A 307 -9.27 21.14 14.63
C ARG A 307 -10.77 21.40 14.50
N GLU A 308 -11.60 20.67 15.23
CA GLU A 308 -13.05 20.83 15.20
C GLU A 308 -13.57 21.36 16.54
N GLU A 309 -14.42 22.40 16.53
CA GLU A 309 -15.29 22.75 17.68
C GLU A 309 -16.41 21.70 17.88
N ILE A 310 -16.19 20.45 17.45
CA ILE A 310 -17.19 19.39 17.41
C ILE A 310 -16.75 18.29 18.37
N VAL A 311 -17.56 18.06 19.40
CA VAL A 311 -17.46 16.86 20.22
C VAL A 311 -17.90 15.67 19.38
N LEU A 312 -17.05 14.66 19.25
CA LEU A 312 -17.43 13.47 18.51
C LEU A 312 -18.65 12.81 19.17
N ASN A 313 -19.72 12.56 18.40
CA ASN A 313 -20.88 11.85 18.90
C ASN A 313 -20.49 10.42 19.35
N PRO A 314 -20.69 10.06 20.64
CA PRO A 314 -20.32 8.75 21.16
C PRO A 314 -20.95 7.57 20.42
N GLN A 315 -22.20 7.71 19.96
CA GLN A 315 -22.85 6.65 19.17
C GLN A 315 -22.16 6.44 17.82
N GLN A 316 -21.80 7.53 17.13
CA GLN A 316 -21.14 7.44 15.82
C GLN A 316 -19.71 6.88 15.95
N LEU A 317 -19.01 7.27 17.02
CA LEU A 317 -17.70 6.71 17.36
C LEU A 317 -17.80 5.21 17.62
N SER A 318 -18.79 4.77 18.40
CA SER A 318 -19.03 3.36 18.69
C SER A 318 -19.29 2.54 17.43
N VAL A 319 -20.11 3.05 16.49
CA VAL A 319 -20.38 2.37 15.20
C VAL A 319 -19.11 2.25 14.36
N PHE A 320 -18.28 3.30 14.31
CA PHE A 320 -17.03 3.25 13.56
C PHE A 320 -16.03 2.24 14.16
N ILE A 321 -15.88 2.23 15.49
CA ILE A 321 -15.03 1.29 16.20
C ILE A 321 -15.51 -0.15 15.99
N ASP A 322 -16.82 -0.40 16.12
CA ASP A 322 -17.40 -1.72 15.89
C ASP A 322 -17.12 -2.23 14.47
N LEU A 323 -17.30 -1.38 13.45
CA LEU A 323 -16.95 -1.72 12.07
C LEU A 323 -15.47 -2.08 11.92
N ALA A 324 -14.57 -1.27 12.48
CA ALA A 324 -13.14 -1.53 12.42
C ALA A 324 -12.76 -2.86 13.08
N LEU A 325 -13.32 -3.16 14.26
CA LEU A 325 -13.08 -4.41 15.00
C LEU A 325 -13.70 -5.63 14.31
N ARG A 326 -14.85 -5.51 13.65
CA ARG A 326 -15.42 -6.58 12.81
C ARG A 326 -14.54 -6.86 11.58
N CYS A 327 -13.97 -5.82 10.98
CA CYS A 327 -13.03 -5.99 9.87
C CYS A 327 -11.73 -6.68 10.32
N SER A 328 -11.26 -6.42 11.54
CA SER A 328 -10.01 -6.96 12.09
C SER A 328 -10.17 -8.23 12.93
N GLN A 329 -11.22 -9.02 12.74
CA GLN A 329 -11.37 -10.33 13.39
C GLN A 329 -10.27 -11.30 12.95
N ASP A 330 -9.86 -12.23 13.82
CA ASP A 330 -8.75 -13.14 13.51
C ASP A 330 -9.04 -14.09 12.35
N TRP A 331 -10.29 -14.56 12.22
CA TRP A 331 -10.71 -15.50 11.18
C TRP A 331 -11.47 -14.80 10.06
N GLY A 332 -11.09 -15.07 8.81
CA GLY A 332 -11.66 -14.39 7.65
C GLY A 332 -13.18 -14.59 7.48
N LYS A 333 -13.72 -15.72 7.96
CA LYS A 333 -15.16 -16.02 7.91
C LYS A 333 -16.01 -15.08 8.77
N ASP A 334 -15.44 -14.52 9.84
CA ASP A 334 -16.14 -13.68 10.81
C ASP A 334 -16.08 -12.19 10.41
N ARG A 335 -15.30 -11.86 9.37
CA ARG A 335 -15.18 -10.51 8.80
C ARG A 335 -16.31 -10.22 7.81
N PRO A 336 -16.80 -8.98 7.69
CA PRO A 336 -17.71 -8.58 6.61
C PRO A 336 -17.02 -8.65 5.23
N ASN A 337 -17.80 -8.51 4.15
CA ASN A 337 -17.24 -8.27 2.82
C ASN A 337 -16.99 -6.78 2.62
N MET A 338 -16.03 -6.41 1.77
CA MET A 338 -15.71 -5.00 1.52
C MET A 338 -16.88 -4.17 0.97
N ILE A 339 -17.85 -4.81 0.30
CA ILE A 339 -19.06 -4.12 -0.15
C ILE A 339 -19.93 -3.65 1.02
N ASP A 340 -20.02 -4.45 2.08
CA ASP A 340 -20.81 -4.15 3.27
C ASP A 340 -20.09 -3.07 4.09
N VAL A 341 -18.76 -3.21 4.23
CA VAL A 341 -17.89 -2.21 4.86
C VAL A 341 -18.02 -0.84 4.18
N ALA A 342 -17.96 -0.80 2.84
CA ALA A 342 -18.06 0.44 2.08
C ALA A 342 -19.45 1.10 2.23
N LYS A 343 -20.54 0.31 2.25
CA LYS A 343 -21.90 0.81 2.49
C LYS A 343 -22.03 1.40 3.89
N GLU A 344 -21.58 0.68 4.91
CA GLU A 344 -21.67 1.11 6.30
C GLU A 344 -20.84 2.38 6.54
N LEU A 345 -19.63 2.49 5.98
CA LEU A 345 -18.83 3.72 6.02
C LEU A 345 -19.53 4.92 5.36
N LEU A 346 -20.24 4.69 4.24
CA LEU A 346 -21.01 5.76 3.59
C LEU A 346 -22.17 6.22 4.48
N GLU A 347 -22.82 5.32 5.20
CA GLU A 347 -23.87 5.65 6.17
C GLU A 347 -23.31 6.43 7.35
N ILE A 348 -22.20 5.98 7.95
CA ILE A 348 -21.49 6.71 9.01
C ILE A 348 -21.19 8.13 8.52
N ARG A 349 -20.56 8.27 7.35
CA ARG A 349 -20.17 9.59 6.81
C ARG A 349 -21.35 10.52 6.53
N ARG A 350 -22.52 10.00 6.13
CA ARG A 350 -23.72 10.83 5.87
C ARG A 350 -24.26 11.51 7.11
N GLN A 351 -23.91 11.01 8.29
CA GLN A 351 -24.35 11.53 9.56
C GLN A 351 -23.39 12.62 10.11
N TRP A 352 -22.37 13.06 9.33
CA TRP A 352 -21.35 14.07 9.71
C TRP A 352 -21.14 15.20 8.67
#